data_AF-A0A6L9IYK5-F1
#
_entry.id   AF-A0A6L9IYK5-F1
#
_cell.length_a   1.000
_cell.length_b   1.000
_cell.length_c   1.000
_cell.angle_alpha   90.00
_cell.angle_beta   90.00
_cell.angle_gamma   90.00
#
_symmetry.space_group_name_H-M   'P 1'
#
loop_
_entity.id
_entity.type
_entity.pdbx_description
1 polymer ?
#
loop_
_entity_poly.entity_id
_entity_poly.type
_entity_poly.pdbx_seq_one_letter_code
_entity_poly.pdbx_strand_id
1 'polypeptide(L)'
;MSEHSDEFYDNEDEFIEAYCMTCRQKTVMDNPEPIWTRRGAPGTRGTCSICGTTVFLMGHTAAHDRLKRPDPVRVSEGSQTKGGRRVPADVTYINYSVSDADFAAMLAEDLNRIGIQTWLAESDVTDVQWATGVHPALVECKHMIVVLTQFGIRATNVVDALEFFAKTGKPIVVAQVQPAELPDELRRKPRFDFSSDYKAAFRELVQALTG
;
A
#
# COMPACT_ATOMS: atom_id res chain seq x y z
N MET A 1 14.68 22.65 -57.32
CA MET A 1 15.41 23.73 -56.63
C MET A 1 14.34 24.78 -56.36
N SER A 2 13.83 24.96 -55.14
CA SER A 2 14.59 25.08 -53.89
C SER A 2 13.73 24.68 -52.68
N GLU A 3 14.39 24.03 -51.72
CA GLU A 3 13.94 23.73 -50.35
C GLU A 3 13.95 24.98 -49.45
N HIS A 4 12.99 25.06 -48.50
CA HIS A 4 13.08 25.71 -47.17
C HIS A 4 11.71 25.46 -46.47
N SER A 5 11.55 24.46 -45.59
CA SER A 5 11.93 24.41 -44.17
C SER A 5 11.32 25.57 -43.36
N ASP A 6 10.25 25.27 -42.61
CA ASP A 6 10.14 25.31 -41.13
C ASP A 6 8.93 26.24 -40.85
N GLU A 7 8.02 26.05 -39.90
CA GLU A 7 8.20 25.63 -38.51
C GLU A 7 6.92 24.94 -38.00
N PHE A 8 7.11 23.74 -37.46
CA PHE A 8 6.22 23.13 -36.48
C PHE A 8 6.21 24.02 -35.23
N TYR A 9 5.04 24.52 -34.84
CA TYR A 9 4.81 25.02 -33.48
C TYR A 9 3.79 24.11 -32.79
N ASP A 10 4.29 22.97 -32.30
CA ASP A 10 3.81 22.35 -31.06
C ASP A 10 4.09 23.34 -29.92
N ASN A 11 3.07 23.74 -29.16
CA ASN A 11 3.15 24.25 -27.78
C ASN A 11 1.72 24.23 -27.24
N GLU A 12 1.32 23.21 -26.48
CA GLU A 12 1.64 22.96 -25.06
C GLU A 12 0.83 23.81 -24.07
N ASP A 13 -0.50 23.80 -24.21
CA ASP A 13 -1.39 23.93 -23.05
C ASP A 13 -2.50 22.86 -23.17
N GLU A 14 -2.12 21.60 -22.94
CA GLU A 14 -3.06 20.48 -22.90
C GLU A 14 -3.90 20.60 -21.61
N PHE A 15 -4.92 21.47 -21.62
CA PHE A 15 -5.88 21.58 -20.53
C PHE A 15 -6.63 20.26 -20.39
N ILE A 16 -6.26 19.49 -19.37
CA ILE A 16 -6.88 18.19 -19.11
C ILE A 16 -8.23 18.43 -18.42
N GLU A 17 -9.31 18.05 -19.08
CA GLU A 17 -10.65 18.11 -18.47
C GLU A 17 -10.96 16.83 -17.67
N ALA A 18 -11.48 17.00 -16.47
CA ALA A 18 -12.00 15.90 -15.66
C ALA A 18 -13.36 16.23 -15.05
N TYR A 19 -14.14 15.20 -14.73
CA TYR A 19 -15.41 15.38 -14.05
C TYR A 19 -15.18 15.52 -12.54
N CYS A 20 -15.59 16.64 -11.97
CA CYS A 20 -15.54 16.85 -10.53
C CYS A 20 -16.80 16.32 -9.86
N MET A 21 -16.66 15.36 -8.94
CA MET A 21 -17.80 14.80 -8.20
C MET A 21 -18.42 15.78 -7.19
N THR A 22 -17.64 16.73 -6.68
CA THR A 22 -18.12 17.78 -5.76
C THR A 22 -18.93 18.83 -6.52
N CYS A 23 -18.42 19.35 -7.64
CA CYS A 23 -19.12 20.35 -8.46
C CYS A 23 -20.16 19.74 -9.42
N ARG A 24 -20.12 18.41 -9.63
CA ARG A 24 -20.96 17.66 -10.57
C ARG A 24 -20.93 18.20 -12.01
N GLN A 25 -19.77 18.70 -12.42
CA GLN A 25 -19.55 19.22 -13.77
C GLN A 25 -18.13 18.90 -14.24
N LYS A 26 -17.92 19.00 -15.56
CA LYS A 26 -16.57 18.95 -16.14
C LYS A 26 -15.83 20.24 -15.80
N THR A 27 -14.57 20.10 -15.44
CA THR A 27 -13.70 21.19 -15.05
C THR A 27 -12.32 20.95 -15.62
N VAL A 28 -11.59 22.05 -15.86
CA VAL A 28 -10.15 21.98 -16.09
C VAL A 28 -9.47 21.48 -14.83
N MET A 29 -8.51 20.57 -15.03
CA MET A 29 -7.68 20.00 -13.98
C MET A 29 -6.43 20.88 -13.80
N ASP A 30 -6.28 21.41 -12.59
CA ASP A 30 -5.04 22.07 -12.18
C ASP A 30 -4.04 21.03 -11.67
N ASN A 31 -2.75 21.28 -11.89
CA ASN A 31 -1.65 20.40 -11.50
C ASN A 31 -1.84 18.93 -11.94
N PRO A 32 -1.99 18.66 -13.25
CA PRO A 32 -2.18 17.30 -13.74
C PRO A 32 -0.90 16.47 -13.57
N GLU A 33 -0.99 15.40 -12.80
CA GLU A 33 0.06 14.42 -12.60
C GLU A 33 -0.34 13.07 -13.21
N PRO A 34 0.45 12.52 -14.16
CA PRO A 34 0.25 11.17 -14.67
C PRO A 34 0.56 10.14 -13.58
N ILE A 35 -0.36 9.22 -13.33
CA ILE A 35 -0.23 8.15 -12.34
C ILE A 35 -0.63 6.80 -12.95
N TRP A 36 0.06 5.73 -12.53
CA TRP A 36 -0.37 4.37 -12.81
C TRP A 36 -1.29 3.87 -11.70
N THR A 37 -2.47 3.39 -12.07
CA THR A 37 -3.39 2.77 -11.11
C THR A 37 -2.84 1.43 -10.60
N ARG A 38 -3.39 0.92 -9.49
CA ARG A 38 -3.03 -0.39 -8.89
C ARG A 38 -3.09 -1.58 -9.85
N ARG A 39 -3.82 -1.47 -10.97
CA ARG A 39 -3.92 -2.51 -12.01
C ARG A 39 -2.96 -2.28 -13.20
N GLY A 40 -2.06 -1.31 -13.10
CA GLY A 40 -1.18 -0.90 -14.19
C GLY A 40 -1.91 -0.19 -15.33
N ALA A 41 -3.11 0.34 -15.11
CA ALA A 41 -3.83 1.16 -16.08
C ALA A 41 -3.45 2.65 -15.90
N PRO A 42 -3.24 3.41 -16.98
CA PRO A 42 -2.87 4.83 -16.90
C PRO A 42 -4.04 5.71 -16.47
N GLY A 43 -3.73 6.80 -15.78
CA GLY A 43 -4.67 7.87 -15.53
C GLY A 43 -4.00 9.11 -14.96
N THR A 44 -4.68 10.23 -14.98
CA THR A 44 -4.13 11.53 -14.55
C THR A 44 -4.91 12.04 -13.35
N ARG A 45 -4.20 12.41 -12.29
CA ARG A 45 -4.75 13.01 -11.08
C ARG A 45 -4.45 14.50 -11.09
N GLY A 46 -5.36 15.32 -10.57
CA GLY A 46 -5.08 16.73 -10.28
C GLY A 46 -6.16 17.32 -9.40
N THR A 47 -6.31 18.64 -9.43
CA THR A 47 -7.28 19.38 -8.61
C THR A 47 -8.32 20.10 -9.47
N CYS A 48 -9.57 20.14 -9.00
CA CYS A 48 -10.64 20.90 -9.64
C CYS A 48 -10.36 22.40 -9.56
N SER A 49 -10.30 23.10 -10.68
CA SER A 49 -10.07 24.56 -10.71
C SER A 49 -11.20 25.40 -10.09
N ILE A 50 -12.35 24.79 -9.80
CA ILE A 50 -13.52 25.46 -9.23
C ILE A 50 -13.59 25.30 -7.71
N CYS A 51 -13.29 24.11 -7.19
CA CYS A 51 -13.48 23.79 -5.76
C CYS A 51 -12.25 23.22 -5.06
N GLY A 52 -11.14 23.02 -5.76
CA GLY A 52 -9.89 22.47 -5.24
C GLY A 52 -9.94 20.97 -4.87
N THR A 53 -11.09 20.29 -5.00
CA THR A 53 -11.18 18.85 -4.72
C THR A 53 -10.40 18.04 -5.75
N THR A 54 -9.79 16.94 -5.34
CA THR A 54 -9.10 16.01 -6.26
C THR A 54 -10.04 15.52 -7.36
N VAL A 55 -9.57 15.62 -8.59
CA VAL A 55 -10.22 15.06 -9.79
C VAL A 55 -9.31 14.03 -10.43
N PHE A 56 -9.92 13.09 -11.12
CA PHE A 56 -9.22 11.99 -11.74
C PHE A 56 -9.76 11.72 -13.15
N LEU A 57 -8.85 11.59 -14.12
CA LEU A 57 -9.14 11.19 -15.49
C LEU A 57 -8.54 9.82 -15.75
N MET A 58 -9.38 8.84 -16.10
CA MET A 58 -8.91 7.52 -16.53
C MET A 58 -8.48 7.57 -18.00
N GLY A 59 -7.37 6.94 -18.35
CA GLY A 59 -6.89 6.85 -19.72
C GLY A 59 -5.44 7.31 -19.89
N HIS A 60 -4.88 6.98 -21.05
CA HIS A 60 -3.54 7.42 -21.42
C HIS A 60 -3.59 8.88 -21.89
N THR A 61 -2.74 9.71 -21.30
CA THR A 61 -2.49 11.11 -21.73
C THR A 61 -1.06 11.21 -22.26
N ALA A 62 -0.71 12.22 -23.06
CA ALA A 62 0.64 12.40 -23.60
C ALA A 62 1.72 12.42 -22.49
N ALA A 63 1.34 12.86 -21.29
CA ALA A 63 2.18 12.83 -20.09
C ALA A 63 2.63 11.40 -19.65
N HIS A 64 1.99 10.34 -20.13
CA HIS A 64 2.37 8.95 -19.86
C HIS A 64 3.48 8.42 -20.79
N ASP A 65 3.75 9.06 -21.93
CA ASP A 65 4.79 8.64 -22.89
C ASP A 65 6.21 8.76 -22.33
N ARG A 66 6.38 9.62 -21.31
CA ARG A 66 7.68 9.89 -20.66
C ARG A 66 7.93 9.01 -19.42
N LEU A 67 6.95 8.22 -18.98
CA LEU A 67 7.07 7.35 -17.81
C LEU A 67 7.26 5.90 -18.22
N LYS A 68 8.30 5.23 -17.68
CA LYS A 68 8.40 3.78 -17.78
C LYS A 68 7.21 3.18 -17.06
N ARG A 69 6.38 2.45 -17.81
CA ARG A 69 5.29 1.64 -17.26
C ARG A 69 5.88 0.75 -16.17
N PRO A 70 5.46 0.90 -14.90
CA PRO A 70 5.83 -0.05 -13.87
C PRO A 70 5.31 -1.41 -14.31
N ASP A 71 6.12 -2.47 -14.15
CA ASP A 71 5.62 -3.81 -14.35
C ASP A 71 4.36 -3.96 -13.50
N PRO A 72 3.22 -4.35 -14.10
CA PRO A 72 1.99 -4.48 -13.34
C PRO A 72 2.29 -5.45 -12.19
N VAL A 73 2.13 -4.97 -10.95
CA VAL A 73 2.22 -5.81 -9.77
C VAL A 73 1.35 -7.02 -10.06
N ARG A 74 1.98 -8.18 -10.25
CA ARG A 74 1.28 -9.45 -10.32
C ARG A 74 0.75 -9.67 -8.91
N VAL A 75 -0.44 -9.13 -8.65
CA VAL A 75 -1.31 -9.66 -7.62
C VAL A 75 -1.42 -11.13 -7.97
N SER A 76 -0.76 -11.97 -7.18
CA SER A 76 -0.75 -13.41 -7.38
C SER A 76 -2.17 -13.84 -7.71
N GLU A 77 -2.30 -14.61 -8.79
CA GLU A 77 -3.57 -15.10 -9.32
C GLU A 77 -4.22 -16.06 -8.32
N GLY A 78 -4.75 -15.50 -7.23
CA GLY A 78 -5.70 -16.16 -6.36
C GLY A 78 -7.05 -16.15 -7.08
N SER A 79 -7.36 -17.27 -7.74
CA SER A 79 -8.68 -17.71 -8.19
C SER A 79 -9.70 -16.60 -8.48
N GLN A 80 -9.87 -16.30 -9.77
CA GLN A 80 -11.02 -15.53 -10.26
C GLN A 80 -12.34 -16.21 -9.86
N THR A 81 -12.92 -15.84 -8.73
CA THR A 81 -14.35 -16.02 -8.50
C THR A 81 -15.06 -14.72 -8.83
N LYS A 82 -15.86 -14.75 -9.91
CA LYS A 82 -16.82 -13.71 -10.28
C LYS A 82 -17.68 -13.34 -9.06
N GLY A 83 -17.57 -12.11 -8.61
CA GLY A 83 -18.31 -11.58 -7.47
C GLY A 83 -17.40 -10.66 -6.68
N GLY A 84 -17.74 -9.37 -6.61
CA GLY A 84 -16.98 -8.40 -5.84
C GLY A 84 -16.87 -8.86 -4.39
N ARG A 85 -15.73 -9.46 -4.04
CA ARG A 85 -15.37 -9.74 -2.66
C ARG A 85 -15.07 -8.38 -2.05
N ARG A 86 -16.04 -7.83 -1.31
CA ARG A 86 -15.81 -6.75 -0.36
C ARG A 86 -14.54 -7.12 0.40
N VAL A 87 -13.55 -6.23 0.43
CA VAL A 87 -12.41 -6.39 1.32
C VAL A 87 -13.00 -6.69 2.70
N PRO A 88 -12.70 -7.84 3.30
CA PRO A 88 -13.26 -8.20 4.58
C PRO A 88 -12.85 -7.15 5.61
N ALA A 89 -13.77 -6.77 6.50
CA ALA A 89 -13.52 -5.75 7.52
C ALA A 89 -12.41 -6.14 8.53
N ASP A 90 -11.88 -7.37 8.46
CA ASP A 90 -10.92 -7.94 9.40
C ASP A 90 -9.66 -8.44 8.69
N VAL A 91 -9.12 -7.68 7.73
CA VAL A 91 -7.79 -8.00 7.19
C VAL A 91 -6.71 -7.61 8.20
N THR A 92 -5.72 -8.49 8.39
CA THR A 92 -4.57 -8.30 9.26
C THR A 92 -3.33 -8.01 8.43
N TYR A 93 -2.65 -6.89 8.72
CA TYR A 93 -1.41 -6.53 8.04
C TYR A 93 -0.21 -7.10 8.77
N ILE A 94 0.68 -7.79 8.08
CA ILE A 94 1.92 -8.31 8.62
C ILE A 94 3.05 -7.38 8.18
N ASN A 95 3.58 -6.65 9.14
CA ASN A 95 4.73 -5.76 9.01
C ASN A 95 6.01 -6.53 9.33
N TYR A 96 6.95 -6.59 8.39
CA TYR A 96 8.19 -7.35 8.49
C TYR A 96 9.30 -6.71 7.63
N SER A 97 10.55 -7.06 7.92
CA SER A 97 11.71 -6.70 7.10
C SER A 97 12.02 -7.80 6.09
N VAL A 98 12.75 -7.48 5.02
CA VAL A 98 13.23 -8.47 4.02
C VAL A 98 13.89 -9.68 4.68
N SER A 99 14.63 -9.48 5.78
CA SER A 99 15.29 -10.54 6.54
C SER A 99 14.33 -11.56 7.16
N ASP A 100 13.08 -11.17 7.36
CA ASP A 100 12.06 -11.95 8.08
C ASP A 100 10.98 -12.47 7.12
N ALA A 101 11.19 -12.33 5.81
CA ALA A 101 10.21 -12.64 4.77
C ALA A 101 9.72 -14.08 4.84
N ASP A 102 10.62 -15.04 5.05
CA ASP A 102 10.28 -16.46 5.15
C ASP A 102 9.33 -16.73 6.31
N PHE A 103 9.61 -16.15 7.48
CA PHE A 103 8.75 -16.28 8.65
C PHE A 103 7.40 -15.59 8.44
N ALA A 104 7.41 -14.38 7.87
CA ALA A 104 6.19 -13.64 7.59
C ALA A 104 5.28 -14.38 6.60
N ALA A 105 5.86 -14.95 5.53
CA ALA A 105 5.14 -15.75 4.55
C ALA A 105 4.54 -17.02 5.17
N MET A 106 5.31 -17.75 5.98
CA MET A 106 4.84 -18.92 6.71
C MET A 106 3.67 -18.56 7.65
N LEU A 107 3.82 -17.50 8.44
CA LEU A 107 2.78 -17.02 9.35
C LEU A 107 1.52 -16.59 8.59
N ALA A 108 1.68 -15.89 7.47
CA ALA A 108 0.58 -15.47 6.61
C ALA A 108 -0.19 -16.67 6.06
N GLU A 109 0.50 -17.70 5.58
CA GLU A 109 -0.14 -18.92 5.08
C GLU A 109 -0.94 -19.63 6.16
N ASP A 110 -0.36 -19.80 7.35
CA ASP A 110 -1.03 -20.46 8.47
C ASP A 110 -2.27 -19.67 8.95
N LEU A 111 -2.18 -18.33 9.03
CA LEU A 111 -3.32 -17.46 9.34
C LEU A 111 -4.43 -17.57 8.27
N ASN A 112 -4.06 -17.59 6.99
CA ASN A 112 -5.02 -17.75 5.91
C ASN A 112 -5.70 -19.12 5.94
N ARG A 113 -4.97 -20.19 6.31
CA ARG A 113 -5.49 -21.56 6.41
C ARG A 113 -6.59 -21.71 7.45
N ILE A 114 -6.53 -20.93 8.53
CA ILE A 114 -7.57 -20.88 9.56
C ILE A 114 -8.66 -19.83 9.30
N GLY A 115 -8.58 -19.11 8.18
CA GLY A 115 -9.59 -18.15 7.73
C GLY A 115 -9.32 -16.68 8.07
N ILE A 116 -8.18 -16.34 8.69
CA ILE A 116 -7.78 -14.96 8.95
C ILE A 116 -7.09 -14.42 7.70
N GLN A 117 -7.68 -13.40 7.07
CA GLN A 117 -7.12 -12.81 5.85
C GLN A 117 -5.95 -11.90 6.18
N THR A 118 -4.82 -12.14 5.52
CA THR A 118 -3.58 -11.40 5.76
C THR A 118 -3.10 -10.64 4.54
N TRP A 119 -2.44 -9.50 4.78
CA TRP A 119 -1.64 -8.79 3.80
C TRP A 119 -0.20 -8.73 4.28
N LEU A 120 0.73 -9.07 3.41
CA LEU A 120 2.16 -8.94 3.65
C LEU A 120 2.62 -7.55 3.19
N ALA A 121 3.48 -6.90 3.98
CA ALA A 121 4.23 -5.74 3.51
C ALA A 121 5.04 -6.12 2.26
N GLU A 122 4.83 -5.43 1.14
CA GLU A 122 5.73 -5.56 -0.02
C GLU A 122 7.03 -4.83 0.30
N SER A 123 8.15 -5.57 0.31
CA SER A 123 9.47 -5.06 0.67
C SER A 123 10.19 -4.32 -0.45
N ASP A 124 9.70 -4.42 -1.70
CA ASP A 124 10.38 -3.94 -2.91
C ASP A 124 9.90 -2.57 -3.41
N VAL A 125 9.13 -1.84 -2.60
CA VAL A 125 8.57 -0.55 -3.04
C VAL A 125 9.49 0.60 -2.62
N THR A 126 10.68 0.66 -3.22
CA THR A 126 11.65 1.74 -2.98
C THR A 126 11.28 3.06 -3.68
N ASP A 127 10.27 3.05 -4.57
CA ASP A 127 9.96 4.17 -5.48
C ASP A 127 8.46 4.50 -5.60
N VAL A 128 7.65 4.26 -4.56
CA VAL A 128 6.25 4.73 -4.55
C VAL A 128 6.07 5.77 -3.45
N GLN A 129 6.06 7.03 -3.89
CA GLN A 129 5.51 8.14 -3.12
C GLN A 129 4.01 7.91 -2.96
N TRP A 130 3.62 7.17 -1.94
CA TRP A 130 2.22 7.07 -1.55
C TRP A 130 1.72 8.49 -1.23
N ALA A 131 0.57 8.90 -1.79
CA ALA A 131 0.03 10.24 -1.56
C ALA A 131 -0.22 10.56 -0.06
N THR A 132 -0.26 9.53 0.79
CA THR A 132 -0.36 9.59 2.27
C THR A 132 0.94 9.23 3.00
N GLY A 133 2.03 8.92 2.27
CA GLY A 133 3.31 8.45 2.82
C GLY A 133 3.32 6.98 3.26
N VAL A 134 2.19 6.28 3.22
CA VAL A 134 2.04 4.90 3.73
C VAL A 134 1.20 4.03 2.80
N HIS A 135 1.45 2.72 2.81
CA HIS A 135 0.76 1.73 1.99
C HIS A 135 -0.75 1.68 2.28
N PRO A 136 -1.66 1.68 1.27
CA PRO A 136 -3.12 1.72 1.47
C PRO A 136 -3.68 0.59 2.35
N ALA A 137 -3.00 -0.57 2.34
CA ALA A 137 -3.33 -1.69 3.22
C ALA A 137 -3.33 -1.30 4.71
N LEU A 138 -2.47 -0.36 5.13
CA LEU A 138 -2.39 0.12 6.52
C LEU A 138 -3.65 0.88 6.94
N VAL A 139 -4.30 1.56 5.99
CA VAL A 139 -5.58 2.27 6.23
C VAL A 139 -6.73 1.27 6.31
N GLU A 140 -6.74 0.27 5.43
CA GLU A 140 -7.84 -0.68 5.27
C GLU A 140 -7.83 -1.84 6.29
N CYS A 141 -6.68 -2.21 6.85
CA CYS A 141 -6.59 -3.31 7.82
C CYS A 141 -7.02 -2.88 9.23
N LYS A 142 -7.51 -3.86 10.00
CA LYS A 142 -7.99 -3.68 11.38
C LYS A 142 -6.91 -3.95 12.42
N HIS A 143 -6.07 -4.95 12.18
CA HIS A 143 -4.98 -5.35 13.06
C HIS A 143 -3.65 -5.30 12.31
N MET A 144 -2.57 -4.94 13.01
CA MET A 144 -1.21 -5.13 12.52
C MET A 144 -0.47 -6.15 13.39
N ILE A 145 0.16 -7.12 12.74
CA ILE A 145 1.18 -7.98 13.34
C ILE A 145 2.52 -7.40 12.92
N VAL A 146 3.41 -7.12 13.86
CA VAL A 146 4.81 -6.79 13.57
C VAL A 146 5.69 -7.99 13.90
N VAL A 147 6.45 -8.44 12.92
CA VAL A 147 7.48 -9.48 13.10
C VAL A 147 8.70 -8.81 13.72
N LEU A 148 9.03 -9.21 14.94
CA LEU A 148 10.12 -8.63 15.72
C LEU A 148 11.36 -9.53 15.65
N THR A 149 12.36 -9.04 14.93
CA THR A 149 13.75 -9.52 14.96
C THR A 149 14.70 -8.35 15.24
N GLN A 150 15.95 -8.66 15.63
CA GLN A 150 16.96 -7.65 15.95
C GLN A 150 17.25 -6.70 14.77
N PHE A 151 17.10 -7.19 13.54
CA PHE A 151 17.31 -6.43 12.32
C PHE A 151 16.01 -5.84 11.78
N GLY A 152 14.89 -6.54 11.94
CA GLY A 152 13.62 -6.15 11.35
C GLY A 152 13.05 -4.84 11.89
N ILE A 153 13.26 -4.56 13.19
CA ILE A 153 12.70 -3.35 13.82
C ILE A 153 13.36 -2.05 13.34
N ARG A 154 14.53 -2.11 12.71
CA ARG A 154 15.25 -0.93 12.23
C ARG A 154 14.98 -0.62 10.76
N ALA A 155 14.23 -1.47 10.08
CA ALA A 155 13.91 -1.28 8.67
C ALA A 155 12.94 -0.10 8.51
N THR A 156 13.22 0.79 7.55
CA THR A 156 12.45 2.04 7.34
C THR A 156 10.97 1.76 7.11
N ASN A 157 10.65 0.76 6.28
CA ASN A 157 9.28 0.32 6.03
C ASN A 157 8.54 -0.14 7.31
N VAL A 158 9.26 -0.79 8.23
CA VAL A 158 8.71 -1.27 9.49
C VAL A 158 8.44 -0.10 10.43
N VAL A 159 9.37 0.83 10.55
CA VAL A 159 9.28 2.02 11.40
C VAL A 159 8.15 2.94 10.93
N ASP A 160 8.07 3.24 9.64
CA ASP A 160 7.06 4.14 9.08
C ASP A 160 5.63 3.59 9.29
N ALA A 161 5.45 2.29 9.03
CA ALA A 161 4.17 1.62 9.27
C ALA A 161 3.82 1.57 10.76
N LEU A 162 4.82 1.36 11.63
CA LEU A 162 4.64 1.35 13.08
C LEU A 162 4.20 2.72 13.61
N GLU A 163 4.85 3.79 13.16
CA GLU A 163 4.50 5.16 13.55
C GLU A 163 3.07 5.51 13.13
N PHE A 164 2.68 5.12 11.91
CA PHE A 164 1.31 5.30 11.42
C PHE A 164 0.28 4.55 12.28
N PHE A 165 0.55 3.30 12.64
CA PHE A 165 -0.33 2.50 13.49
C PHE A 165 -0.40 3.04 14.92
N ALA A 166 0.73 3.50 15.46
CA ALA A 166 0.79 4.13 16.78
C ALA A 166 -0.05 5.42 16.81
N LYS A 167 0.04 6.27 15.78
CA LYS A 167 -0.75 7.51 15.65
C LYS A 167 -2.24 7.26 15.49
N THR A 168 -2.62 6.25 14.70
CA THR A 168 -4.04 5.92 14.44
C THR A 168 -4.69 5.16 15.60
N GLY A 169 -3.90 4.70 16.59
CA GLY A 169 -4.41 3.97 17.75
C GLY A 169 -4.92 2.57 17.41
N LYS A 170 -4.57 2.04 16.24
CA LYS A 170 -5.01 0.70 15.82
C LYS A 170 -4.32 -0.40 16.66
N PRO A 171 -4.97 -1.56 16.85
CA PRO A 171 -4.36 -2.69 17.54
C PRO A 171 -3.07 -3.15 16.84
N ILE A 172 -2.01 -3.26 17.63
CA ILE A 172 -0.71 -3.78 17.21
C ILE A 172 -0.40 -4.98 18.06
N VAL A 173 0.01 -6.07 17.41
CA VAL A 173 0.44 -7.32 18.03
C VAL A 173 1.87 -7.61 17.61
N VAL A 174 2.71 -8.02 18.55
CA VAL A 174 4.12 -8.30 18.32
C VAL A 174 4.34 -9.81 18.21
N ALA A 175 4.82 -10.28 17.07
CA ALA A 175 5.30 -11.64 16.86
C ALA A 175 6.82 -11.66 17.04
N GLN A 176 7.29 -12.03 18.24
CA GLN A 176 8.70 -12.04 18.58
C GLN A 176 9.37 -13.33 18.11
N VAL A 177 10.21 -13.26 17.08
CA VAL A 177 10.94 -14.42 16.55
C VAL A 177 12.31 -14.55 17.23
N GLN A 178 12.89 -13.43 17.65
CA GLN A 178 14.17 -13.38 18.36
C GLN A 178 14.13 -12.36 19.50
N PRO A 179 14.96 -12.52 20.56
CA PRO A 179 15.20 -11.47 21.55
C PRO A 179 15.67 -10.19 20.87
N ALA A 180 14.89 -9.11 20.96
CA ALA A 180 15.21 -7.82 20.40
C ALA A 180 14.81 -6.69 21.36
N GLU A 181 15.55 -5.59 21.32
CA GLU A 181 15.19 -4.37 22.04
C GLU A 181 13.95 -3.74 21.40
N LEU A 182 12.92 -3.53 22.22
CA LEU A 182 11.65 -2.99 21.77
C LEU A 182 11.67 -1.45 21.79
N PRO A 183 11.24 -0.80 20.69
CA PRO A 183 10.85 0.60 20.69
C PRO A 183 9.71 0.85 21.70
N ASP A 184 9.63 2.08 22.18
CA ASP A 184 8.67 2.48 23.21
C ASP A 184 7.21 2.29 22.78
N GLU A 185 6.94 2.40 21.47
CA GLU A 185 5.63 2.23 20.84
C GLU A 185 5.08 0.81 21.03
N LEU A 186 5.97 -0.19 21.11
CA LEU A 186 5.62 -1.60 21.26
C LEU A 186 5.65 -2.09 22.69
N ARG A 187 6.18 -1.29 23.63
CA ARG A 187 6.45 -1.70 25.02
C ARG A 187 5.21 -2.15 25.80
N ARG A 188 4.04 -1.65 25.42
CA ARG A 188 2.74 -1.95 26.06
C ARG A 188 1.82 -2.83 25.20
N LYS A 189 2.29 -3.30 24.05
CA LYS A 189 1.49 -4.08 23.10
C LYS A 189 1.57 -5.58 23.42
N PRO A 190 0.50 -6.36 23.13
CA PRO A 190 0.52 -7.81 23.28
C PRO A 190 1.67 -8.43 22.48
N ARG A 191 2.38 -9.38 23.10
CA ARG A 191 3.59 -9.98 22.56
C ARG A 191 3.52 -11.50 22.66
N PHE A 192 3.80 -12.16 21.55
CA PHE A 192 3.83 -13.62 21.42
C PHE A 192 5.23 -14.06 21.02
N ASP A 193 5.82 -14.96 21.79
CA ASP A 193 7.18 -15.45 21.58
C ASP A 193 7.17 -16.71 20.69
N PHE A 194 7.62 -16.55 19.45
CA PHE A 194 7.76 -17.60 18.44
C PHE A 194 9.14 -18.26 18.44
N SER A 195 10.07 -17.84 19.31
CA SER A 195 11.44 -18.38 19.36
C SER A 195 11.52 -19.79 19.95
N SER A 196 10.55 -20.18 20.79
CA SER A 196 10.56 -21.43 21.55
C SER A 196 9.53 -22.44 21.04
N ASP A 197 8.23 -22.10 21.07
CA ASP A 197 7.13 -22.96 20.61
C ASP A 197 6.18 -22.21 19.66
N TYR A 198 6.35 -22.46 18.35
CA TYR A 198 5.54 -21.87 17.30
C TYR A 198 4.03 -22.18 17.48
N LYS A 199 3.65 -23.41 17.83
CA LYS A 199 2.23 -23.81 17.88
C LYS A 199 1.51 -23.22 19.08
N ALA A 200 2.20 -23.09 20.22
CA ALA A 200 1.65 -22.39 21.38
C ALA A 200 1.46 -20.90 21.06
N ALA A 201 2.51 -20.23 20.60
CA ALA A 201 2.49 -18.80 20.26
C ALA A 201 1.46 -18.47 19.16
N PHE A 202 1.34 -19.32 18.14
CA PHE A 202 0.36 -19.15 17.08
C PHE A 202 -1.08 -19.19 17.61
N ARG A 203 -1.41 -20.12 18.51
CA ARG A 203 -2.76 -20.18 19.10
C ARG A 203 -3.09 -18.95 19.92
N GLU A 204 -2.14 -18.46 20.72
CA GLU A 204 -2.31 -17.25 21.51
C GLU A 204 -2.46 -16.01 20.63
N LEU A 205 -1.65 -15.91 19.56
CA LEU A 205 -1.76 -14.86 18.54
C LEU A 205 -3.15 -14.85 17.92
N VAL A 206 -3.65 -16.01 17.50
CA VAL A 206 -4.98 -16.14 16.89
C VAL A 206 -6.08 -15.69 17.85
N GLN A 207 -6.01 -16.10 19.12
CA GLN A 207 -6.96 -15.65 20.14
C GLN A 207 -6.98 -14.12 20.27
N ALA A 208 -5.81 -13.48 20.23
CA ALA A 208 -5.70 -12.02 20.31
C ALA A 208 -6.18 -11.27 19.06
N LEU A 209 -6.23 -11.93 17.90
CA LEU A 209 -6.76 -11.35 16.65
C LEU A 209 -8.28 -11.53 16.53
N THR A 210 -8.84 -12.54 17.20
CA THR A 210 -10.27 -12.88 17.14
C THR A 210 -11.08 -12.36 18.34
N GLY A 211 -10.41 -11.99 19.43
CA GLY A 211 -11.02 -11.47 20.66
C GLY A 211 -11.24 -9.97 20.61
#